data_AF-A0A2R6CQJ8-F1
#
_entry.id   AF-A0A2R6CQJ8-F1
#
_cell.length_a   1.000
_cell.length_b   1.000
_cell.length_c   1.000
_cell.angle_alpha   90.00
_cell.angle_beta   90.00
_cell.angle_gamma   90.00
#
_symmetry.space_group_name_H-M   'P 1'
#
loop_
_entity.id
_entity.type
_entity.pdbx_description
1 polymer ?
#
loop_
_entity_poly.entity_id
_entity_poly.type
_entity_poly.pdbx_seq_one_letter_code
_entity_poly.pdbx_strand_id
1 'polypeptide(L)'
;MPTVSVRIADEEKEELDEVAALLEQDRSTTMRQALGEGIETLRVRHAIERYQSDDVSVNEAARLAGVSIAEWLEIAQERGLTTQLDGTDLSFDAERAKEL
;
A
#
# COMPACT_ATOMS: atom_id res chain seq x y z
N MET A 1 -5.93 -23.43 6.84
CA MET A 1 -5.31 -22.19 6.33
C MET A 1 -3.83 -22.47 6.07
N PRO A 2 -3.22 -21.89 5.03
CA PRO A 2 -1.77 -22.00 4.83
C PRO A 2 -1.03 -21.41 6.04
N THR A 3 0.13 -21.97 6.37
CA THR A 3 0.98 -21.50 7.47
C THR A 3 2.25 -20.88 6.88
N VAL A 4 2.65 -19.74 7.42
CA VAL A 4 3.93 -19.08 7.12
C VAL A 4 4.77 -19.13 8.39
N SER A 5 6.05 -19.49 8.25
CA SER A 5 7.01 -19.47 9.37
C SER A 5 8.13 -18.51 9.01
N VAL A 6 8.38 -17.53 9.86
CA VAL A 6 9.43 -16.53 9.68
C VAL A 6 10.28 -16.46 10.95
N ARG A 7 11.56 -16.14 10.79
CA ARG A 7 12.45 -15.86 11.93
C ARG A 7 12.44 -14.38 12.18
N ILE A 8 12.21 -14.00 13.43
CA ILE A 8 12.25 -12.62 13.93
C ILE A 8 13.20 -12.58 15.13
N ALA A 9 13.72 -11.39 15.42
CA ALA A 9 14.47 -11.12 16.63
C ALA A 9 13.57 -11.24 17.88
N ASP A 10 14.18 -11.43 19.05
CA ASP A 10 13.41 -11.54 20.29
C ASP A 10 12.70 -10.22 20.62
N GLU A 11 13.30 -9.08 20.26
CA GLU A 11 12.74 -7.75 20.43
C GLU A 11 11.46 -7.56 19.58
N GLU A 12 11.49 -7.96 18.30
CA GLU A 12 10.32 -7.88 17.40
C GLU A 12 9.15 -8.75 17.90
N LYS A 13 9.48 -9.88 18.54
CA LYS A 13 8.47 -10.76 19.14
C LYS A 13 7.86 -10.11 20.39
N GLU A 14 8.67 -9.46 21.22
CA GLU A 14 8.19 -8.74 22.41
C GLU A 14 7.27 -7.59 22.01
N GLU A 15 7.64 -6.79 21.00
CA GLU A 15 6.77 -5.74 20.44
C GLU A 15 5.42 -6.30 19.95
N LEU A 16 5.43 -7.45 19.27
CA LEU A 16 4.19 -8.10 18.82
C LEU A 16 3.31 -8.55 20.01
N ASP A 17 3.91 -9.09 21.07
CA ASP A 17 3.20 -9.51 22.28
C ASP A 17 2.60 -8.27 23.02
N GLU A 18 3.32 -7.14 23.05
CA GLU A 18 2.82 -5.86 23.59
C GLU A 18 1.63 -5.31 22.80
N VAL A 19 1.71 -5.30 21.47
CA VAL A 19 0.61 -4.86 20.60
C VAL A 19 -0.61 -5.78 20.76
N ALA A 20 -0.40 -7.10 20.86
CA ALA A 20 -1.48 -8.04 21.10
C ALA A 20 -2.20 -7.77 22.43
N ALA A 21 -1.43 -7.46 23.49
CA ALA A 21 -2.00 -7.06 24.78
C ALA A 21 -2.76 -5.73 24.70
N LEU A 22 -2.21 -4.73 24.00
CA LEU A 22 -2.84 -3.42 23.80
C LEU A 22 -4.19 -3.52 23.07
N LEU A 23 -4.27 -4.39 22.06
CA LEU A 23 -5.47 -4.59 21.25
C LEU A 23 -6.45 -5.61 21.84
N GLU A 24 -6.12 -6.22 22.99
CA GLU A 24 -6.88 -7.31 23.61
C GLU A 24 -7.11 -8.50 22.65
N GLN A 25 -6.08 -8.85 21.88
CA GLN A 25 -6.12 -9.90 20.86
C GLN A 25 -5.10 -11.00 21.14
N ASP A 26 -5.30 -12.18 20.53
CA ASP A 26 -4.26 -13.20 20.50
C ASP A 26 -3.17 -12.86 19.47
N ARG A 27 -1.94 -13.31 19.74
CA ARG A 27 -0.78 -13.05 18.88
C ARG A 27 -1.01 -13.42 17.40
N SER A 28 -1.76 -14.48 17.12
CA SER A 28 -1.99 -14.91 15.73
C SER A 28 -2.93 -13.95 15.00
N THR A 29 -3.91 -13.41 15.70
CA THR A 29 -4.81 -12.38 15.17
C THR A 29 -4.06 -11.08 14.93
N THR A 30 -3.28 -10.62 15.90
CA THR A 30 -2.44 -9.43 15.77
C THR A 30 -1.41 -9.57 14.64
N MET A 31 -0.73 -10.72 14.54
CA MET A 31 0.24 -10.98 13.47
C MET A 31 -0.40 -10.94 12.09
N ARG A 32 -1.62 -11.49 11.93
CA ARG A 32 -2.33 -11.44 10.64
C ARG A 32 -2.76 -10.03 10.29
N GLN A 33 -3.23 -9.27 11.27
CA GLN A 33 -3.62 -7.87 11.09
C GLN A 33 -2.39 -7.04 10.66
N ALA A 34 -1.30 -7.13 11.42
CA ALA A 34 -0.05 -6.44 11.10
C ALA A 34 0.52 -6.83 9.74
N LEU A 35 0.41 -8.11 9.35
CA LEU A 35 0.82 -8.56 8.01
C LEU A 35 -0.04 -7.94 6.91
N GLY A 36 -1.36 -7.84 7.09
CA GLY A 36 -2.27 -7.20 6.14
C GLY A 36 -1.95 -5.72 5.95
N GLU A 37 -1.89 -4.97 7.07
CA GLU A 37 -1.55 -3.55 7.08
C GLU A 37 -0.13 -3.29 6.51
N GLY A 38 0.82 -4.18 6.82
CA GLY A 38 2.18 -4.13 6.29
C GLY A 38 2.23 -4.33 4.77
N ILE A 39 1.44 -5.27 4.23
CA ILE A 39 1.35 -5.49 2.78
C ILE A 39 0.78 -4.24 2.08
N GLU A 40 -0.30 -3.67 2.59
CA GLU A 40 -0.90 -2.44 2.05
C GLU A 40 0.12 -1.29 2.07
N THR A 41 0.82 -1.10 3.19
CA THR A 41 1.87 -0.10 3.35
C THR A 41 3.00 -0.27 2.33
N LEU A 42 3.48 -1.51 2.16
CA LEU A 42 4.54 -1.82 1.21
C LEU A 42 4.13 -1.55 -0.25
N ARG A 43 2.89 -1.89 -0.61
CA ARG A 43 2.34 -1.63 -1.95
C ARG A 43 2.24 -0.13 -2.25
N VAL A 44 1.67 0.65 -1.32
CA VAL A 44 1.56 2.10 -1.46
C VAL A 44 2.94 2.75 -1.57
N ARG A 45 3.89 2.37 -0.71
CA ARG A 45 5.26 2.88 -0.78
C ARG A 45 5.90 2.60 -2.14
N HIS A 46 5.78 1.37 -2.63
CA HIS A 46 6.32 1.01 -3.93
C HIS A 46 5.66 1.80 -5.06
N ALA A 47 4.32 1.92 -5.07
CA ALA A 47 3.61 2.71 -6.07
C ALA A 47 4.08 4.17 -6.11
N ILE A 48 4.33 4.79 -4.95
CA ILE A 48 4.87 6.14 -4.85
C ILE A 48 6.25 6.24 -5.49
N GLU A 49 7.17 5.33 -5.15
CA GLU A 49 8.52 5.31 -5.72
C GLU A 49 8.50 5.19 -7.25
N ARG A 50 7.61 4.34 -7.78
CA ARG A 50 7.41 4.16 -9.21
C ARG A 50 6.81 5.41 -9.86
N TYR A 51 5.79 6.00 -9.27
CA TYR A 51 5.10 7.18 -9.81
C TYR A 51 6.05 8.39 -9.83
N GLN A 52 6.82 8.59 -8.76
CA GLN A 52 7.83 9.66 -8.67
C GLN A 52 8.93 9.59 -9.72
N SER A 53 9.19 8.40 -10.27
CA SER A 53 10.21 8.19 -11.29
C SER A 53 9.67 8.40 -12.71
N ASP A 54 8.44 8.91 -12.88
CA ASP A 54 7.69 9.01 -14.14
C ASP A 54 7.57 7.66 -14.88
N ASP A 55 7.67 6.56 -14.13
CA ASP A 55 7.73 5.22 -14.70
C ASP A 55 6.35 4.56 -14.86
N VAL A 56 5.32 5.12 -14.23
CA VAL A 56 3.96 4.57 -14.19
C VAL A 56 2.93 5.69 -14.24
N SER A 57 1.79 5.43 -14.90
CA SER A 57 0.67 6.36 -14.92
C SER A 57 -0.17 6.30 -13.64
N VAL A 58 -1.18 7.17 -13.50
CA VAL A 58 -2.06 7.22 -12.31
C VAL A 58 -2.77 5.88 -12.11
N ASN A 59 -3.29 5.31 -13.21
CA ASN A 59 -3.98 4.01 -13.17
C ASN A 59 -3.05 2.88 -12.75
N GLU A 60 -1.82 2.86 -13.27
CA GLU A 60 -0.85 1.83 -12.93
C GLU A 60 -0.42 1.96 -11.47
N ALA A 61 -0.20 3.18 -10.99
CA ALA A 61 0.15 3.43 -9.59
C ALA A 61 -0.98 3.02 -8.63
N ALA A 62 -2.23 3.33 -8.94
CA ALA A 62 -3.40 2.87 -8.17
C ALA A 62 -3.45 1.33 -8.11
N ARG A 63 -3.22 0.66 -9.24
CA ARG A 63 -3.19 -0.80 -9.31
C ARG A 63 -2.05 -1.41 -8.49
N LEU A 64 -0.85 -0.82 -8.56
CA LEU A 64 0.31 -1.23 -7.77
C LEU A 64 0.03 -1.07 -6.26
N ALA A 65 -0.54 0.07 -5.87
CA ALA A 65 -0.96 0.33 -4.49
C ALA A 65 -2.08 -0.62 -4.04
N GLY A 66 -2.90 -1.12 -4.97
CA GLY A 66 -4.05 -1.97 -4.65
C GLY A 66 -5.26 -1.17 -4.18
N VAL A 67 -5.39 0.07 -4.66
CA VAL A 67 -6.46 1.00 -4.31
C VAL A 67 -7.19 1.45 -5.58
N SER A 68 -8.34 2.09 -5.42
CA SER A 68 -9.03 2.76 -6.51
C SER A 68 -8.26 3.99 -7.01
N ILE A 69 -8.57 4.45 -8.22
CA ILE A 69 -7.96 5.67 -8.77
C ILE A 69 -8.24 6.89 -7.88
N ALA A 70 -9.44 6.97 -7.30
CA ALA A 70 -9.81 8.07 -6.40
C ALA A 70 -8.94 8.08 -5.13
N GLU A 71 -8.81 6.94 -4.46
CA GLU A 71 -7.94 6.78 -3.30
C GLU A 71 -6.47 7.07 -3.63
N TRP A 72 -6.01 6.67 -4.82
CA TRP A 72 -4.66 7.01 -5.27
C TRP A 72 -4.47 8.51 -5.46
N LEU A 73 -5.44 9.22 -6.05
CA LEU A 73 -5.37 10.67 -6.21
C LEU A 73 -5.35 11.41 -4.87
N GLU A 74 -6.06 10.91 -3.86
CA GLU A 74 -5.99 11.41 -2.48
C GLU A 74 -4.57 11.19 -1.90
N ILE A 75 -4.03 9.98 -2.01
CA ILE A 75 -2.64 9.67 -1.59
C ILE A 75 -1.64 10.59 -2.31
N ALA A 76 -1.79 10.79 -3.61
CA ALA A 76 -0.92 11.65 -4.41
C ALA A 76 -1.01 13.11 -3.96
N GLN A 77 -2.22 13.59 -3.61
CA GLN A 77 -2.41 14.93 -3.07
C GLN A 77 -1.73 15.09 -1.71
N GLU A 78 -1.98 14.18 -0.77
CA GLU A 78 -1.41 14.21 0.59
C GLU A 78 0.12 14.16 0.57
N ARG A 79 0.69 13.45 -0.40
CA ARG A 79 2.14 13.27 -0.56
C ARG A 79 2.80 14.31 -1.49
N GLY A 80 2.03 15.27 -2.03
CA GLY A 80 2.54 16.32 -2.91
C GLY A 80 3.03 15.80 -4.28
N LEU A 81 2.48 14.69 -4.77
CA LEU A 81 2.83 14.05 -6.04
C LEU A 81 2.01 14.60 -7.23
N THR A 82 1.11 15.54 -6.98
CA THR A 82 0.19 16.07 -8.01
C THR A 82 0.90 16.86 -9.11
N THR A 83 2.17 17.24 -8.93
CA THR A 83 2.98 17.87 -9.99
C THR A 83 3.28 16.94 -11.15
N GLN A 84 3.13 15.63 -10.97
CA GLN A 84 3.28 14.59 -12.01
C GLN A 84 1.98 14.34 -12.78
N LEU A 85 0.90 15.07 -12.47
CA LEU A 85 -0.37 14.98 -13.20
C LEU A 85 -0.36 15.97 -14.38
N ASP A 86 -0.02 15.50 -15.59
CA ASP A 86 -0.33 16.26 -16.80
C ASP A 86 -1.78 16.00 -17.24
N GLY A 87 -2.46 17.03 -17.76
CA GLY A 87 -3.83 16.90 -18.26
C GLY A 87 -3.96 15.89 -19.41
N THR A 88 -2.88 15.69 -20.17
CA THR A 88 -2.79 14.67 -21.23
C THR A 88 -2.78 13.27 -20.64
N ASP A 89 -2.02 13.05 -19.56
CA ASP A 89 -1.91 11.74 -18.89
C ASP A 89 -3.23 11.33 -18.24
N LEU A 90 -3.97 12.26 -17.65
CA LEU A 90 -5.31 11.98 -17.11
C LEU A 90 -6.30 11.53 -18.17
N SER A 91 -6.26 12.12 -19.37
CA SER A 91 -7.13 11.71 -20.48
C SER A 91 -6.76 10.33 -21.02
N PHE A 92 -5.46 10.05 -21.12
CA PHE A 92 -4.94 8.75 -21.51
C PHE A 92 -5.30 7.68 -20.49
N ASP A 93 -5.11 7.97 -19.19
CA ASP A 93 -5.52 7.11 -18.09
C ASP A 93 -7.04 6.86 -18.10
N ALA A 94 -7.86 7.88 -18.29
CA ALA A 94 -9.31 7.70 -18.37
C ALA A 94 -9.74 6.77 -19.52
N GLU A 95 -9.04 6.79 -20.65
CA GLU A 95 -9.32 5.88 -21.78
C GLU A 95 -8.90 4.44 -21.44
N ARG A 96 -7.71 4.25 -20.86
CA ARG A 96 -7.18 2.94 -20.46
C ARG A 96 -8.00 2.28 -19.36
N ALA A 97 -8.58 3.06 -18.46
CA ALA A 97 -9.42 2.54 -17.38
C ALA A 97 -10.69 1.83 -17.89
N LYS A 98 -11.14 2.13 -19.12
CA LYS A 98 -12.30 1.46 -19.76
C LYS A 98 -11.97 0.07 -20.31
N GLU A 99 -10.69 -0.27 -20.45
CA GLU A 99 -10.22 -1.52 -21.05
C GLU A 99 -9.98 -2.66 -20.03
N LEU A 100 -10.07 -2.35 -18.73
CA LEU A 100 -9.91 -3.28 -17.61
C LEU A 100 -11.27 -3.80 -17.12
#